data_AF-A0A511HLN6-F1
#
_entry.id   AF-A0A511HLN6-F1
#
_cell.length_a   1.000
_cell.length_b   1.000
_cell.length_c   1.000
_cell.angle_alpha   90.00
_cell.angle_beta   90.00
_cell.angle_gamma   90.00
#
_symmetry.space_group_name_H-M   'P 1'
#
loop_
_entity.id
_entity.type
_entity.pdbx_description
1 polymer ?
#
loop_
_entity_poly.entity_id
_entity_poly.type
_entity_poly.pdbx_seq_one_letter_code
_entity_poly.pdbx_strand_id
1 'polypeptide(L)'
;MIREDGNCSVCGCGVEWSVVQSIGSRKELRWSRGMHCGNAVEEDDIGFPSEQIRSAFIEAQGQWSLHLLDAAHRSNAVREMRRLLGLDLNAAARLIRAPLNDLWSGTETEARWIALHLHRLGVLVAVTRQNS
;
A
#
# COMPACT_ATOMS: atom_id res chain seq x y z
N MET A 1 2.08 11.31 -5.64
CA MET A 1 2.56 11.02 -7.01
C MET A 1 4.07 10.97 -6.96
N ILE A 2 4.69 10.03 -7.66
CA ILE A 2 6.15 9.93 -7.84
C ILE A 2 6.46 9.95 -9.34
N ARG A 3 7.73 10.18 -9.69
CA ARG A 3 8.22 10.13 -11.06
C ARG A 3 9.35 9.12 -11.18
N GLU A 4 9.33 8.33 -12.25
CA GLU A 4 10.33 7.30 -12.53
C GLU A 4 10.85 7.47 -13.96
N ASP A 5 12.16 7.49 -14.13
CA ASP A 5 12.77 7.48 -15.47
C ASP A 5 12.69 6.08 -16.07
N GLY A 6 12.46 6.00 -17.37
CA GLY A 6 12.48 4.74 -18.10
C GLY A 6 12.49 4.93 -19.60
N ASN A 7 12.25 3.83 -20.32
CA ASN A 7 12.16 3.85 -21.77
C ASN A 7 10.77 3.44 -22.21
N CYS A 8 10.25 4.13 -23.22
CA CYS A 8 9.00 3.72 -23.84
C CYS A 8 9.19 2.42 -24.63
N SER A 9 8.33 1.44 -24.39
CA SER A 9 8.35 0.15 -25.09
C SER A 9 8.03 0.24 -26.60
N VAL A 10 7.49 1.38 -27.05
CA VAL A 10 7.11 1.61 -28.46
C VAL A 10 8.18 2.39 -29.24
N CYS A 11 8.61 3.57 -28.76
CA CYS A 11 9.61 4.41 -29.46
C CYS A 11 11.06 4.13 -29.02
N GLY A 12 11.28 3.48 -27.86
CA GLY A 12 12.59 3.33 -27.24
C GLY A 12 13.16 4.60 -26.61
N CYS A 13 12.46 5.73 -26.76
CA CYS A 13 12.88 7.04 -26.25
C CYS A 13 12.79 7.09 -24.70
N GLY A 14 13.66 7.89 -24.09
CA GLY A 14 13.64 8.14 -22.65
C GLY A 14 12.37 8.90 -22.27
N VAL A 15 11.68 8.41 -21.26
CA VAL A 15 10.41 8.95 -20.77
C VAL A 15 10.40 9.02 -19.26
N GLU A 16 9.61 9.95 -18.75
CA GLU A 16 9.31 10.05 -17.33
C GLU A 16 7.90 9.48 -17.09
N TRP A 17 7.83 8.43 -16.29
CA TRP A 17 6.58 7.84 -15.85
C TRP A 17 6.05 8.59 -14.64
N SER A 18 4.79 9.00 -14.68
CA SER A 18 4.07 9.50 -13.51
C SER A 18 3.32 8.35 -12.86
N VAL A 19 3.62 8.06 -11.59
CA VAL A 19 2.98 6.97 -10.85
C VAL A 19 2.18 7.53 -9.67
N VAL A 20 0.95 7.04 -9.52
CA VAL A 20 0.00 7.47 -8.48
C VAL A 20 -0.53 6.23 -7.76
N GLN A 21 -0.63 6.34 -6.44
CA GLN A 21 -1.32 5.37 -5.59
C GLN A 21 -2.43 6.12 -4.85
N SER A 22 -3.62 5.51 -4.74
CA SER A 22 -4.79 6.15 -4.13
C SER A 22 -5.74 5.12 -3.52
N ILE A 23 -6.70 5.61 -2.71
CA ILE A 23 -7.84 4.84 -2.23
C ILE A 23 -9.06 5.27 -3.03
N GLY A 24 -9.62 4.36 -3.82
CA GLY A 24 -10.79 4.62 -4.65
C GLY A 24 -12.07 4.88 -3.83
N SER A 25 -13.11 5.40 -4.48
CA SER A 25 -14.42 5.68 -3.84
C SER A 25 -15.07 4.44 -3.22
N ARG A 26 -14.79 3.25 -3.76
CA ARG A 26 -15.22 1.95 -3.22
C ARG A 26 -14.29 1.40 -2.13
N LYS A 27 -13.33 2.21 -1.64
CA LYS A 27 -12.34 1.84 -0.61
C LYS A 27 -11.40 0.72 -1.05
N GLU A 28 -11.12 0.64 -2.34
CA GLU A 28 -10.11 -0.24 -2.92
C GLU A 28 -8.78 0.51 -3.04
N LEU A 29 -7.67 -0.20 -2.82
CA LEU A 29 -6.34 0.33 -3.11
C LEU A 29 -6.18 0.33 -4.63
N ARG A 30 -5.76 1.45 -5.20
CA ARG A 30 -5.56 1.61 -6.64
C ARG A 30 -4.18 2.19 -6.90
N TRP A 31 -3.59 1.80 -8.02
CA TRP A 31 -2.42 2.47 -8.55
C TRP A 31 -2.57 2.65 -10.06
N SER A 32 -1.92 3.68 -10.57
CA SER A 32 -1.78 3.90 -12.00
C SER A 32 -0.41 4.46 -12.31
N ARG A 33 0.10 4.13 -13.49
CA ARG A 33 1.27 4.79 -14.08
C ARG A 33 0.99 5.18 -15.51
N GLY A 34 1.53 6.31 -15.94
CA GLY A 34 1.42 6.74 -17.32
C GLY A 34 2.60 7.57 -17.77
N MET A 35 2.80 7.61 -19.08
CA MET A 35 3.81 8.44 -19.73
C MET A 35 3.31 8.95 -21.08
N HIS A 36 3.98 9.97 -21.61
CA HIS A 36 3.65 10.56 -22.91
C HIS A 36 4.92 10.85 -23.72
N CYS A 37 5.06 10.21 -24.89
CA CYS A 37 6.23 10.38 -25.79
C CYS A 37 5.85 10.29 -27.27
N GLY A 38 4.88 11.11 -27.70
CA GLY A 38 4.25 11.00 -29.02
C GLY A 38 3.21 9.87 -29.10
N ASN A 39 3.24 8.95 -28.14
CA ASN A 39 2.15 8.04 -27.76
C ASN A 39 1.86 8.22 -26.26
N ALA A 40 0.65 7.88 -25.83
CA ALA A 40 0.30 7.78 -24.41
C ALA A 40 0.22 6.30 -24.03
N VAL A 41 0.90 5.93 -22.94
CA VAL A 41 0.74 4.61 -22.30
C VAL A 41 0.22 4.84 -20.90
N GLU A 42 -0.85 4.12 -20.56
CA GLU A 42 -1.45 4.11 -19.24
C GLU A 42 -1.58 2.67 -18.77
N GLU A 43 -1.22 2.44 -17.51
CA GLU A 43 -1.41 1.18 -16.83
C GLU A 43 -2.07 1.48 -15.48
N ASP A 44 -3.12 0.74 -15.14
CA ASP A 44 -3.81 0.86 -13.87
C ASP A 44 -4.21 -0.52 -13.32
N ASP A 45 -4.27 -0.63 -12.00
CA ASP A 45 -4.73 -1.84 -11.35
C ASP A 45 -5.29 -1.57 -9.94
N ILE A 46 -5.93 -2.59 -9.38
CA ILE A 46 -6.48 -2.62 -8.02
C ILE A 46 -5.64 -3.56 -7.16
N GLY A 47 -5.35 -3.12 -5.93
CA GLY A 47 -4.57 -3.87 -4.96
C GLY A 47 -3.16 -3.31 -4.79
N PHE A 48 -2.26 -4.14 -4.28
CA PHE A 48 -0.87 -3.76 -4.07
C PHE A 48 -0.16 -3.62 -5.43
N PRO A 49 0.61 -2.54 -5.66
CA PRO A 49 1.42 -2.43 -6.85
C PRO A 49 2.54 -3.48 -6.85
N SER A 50 3.20 -3.63 -8.00
CA SER A 50 4.42 -4.44 -8.09
C SER A 50 5.48 -3.93 -7.11
N GLU A 51 6.38 -4.82 -6.67
CA GLU A 51 7.41 -4.45 -5.69
C GLU A 51 8.33 -3.33 -6.19
N GLN A 52 8.53 -3.22 -7.51
CA GLN A 52 9.29 -2.12 -8.12
C GLN A 52 8.60 -0.76 -7.88
N ILE A 53 7.32 -0.64 -8.22
CA ILE A 53 6.55 0.59 -8.00
C ILE A 53 6.44 0.89 -6.51
N ARG A 54 6.21 -0.14 -5.69
CA ARG A 54 6.13 0.00 -4.24
C ARG A 54 7.44 0.54 -3.64
N SER A 55 8.58 0.03 -4.10
CA SER A 55 9.91 0.49 -3.66
C SER A 55 10.14 1.94 -4.03
N ALA A 56 9.75 2.36 -5.24
CA ALA A 56 9.89 3.74 -5.68
C ALA A 56 9.03 4.71 -4.85
N PHE A 57 7.82 4.30 -4.42
CA PHE A 57 7.04 5.08 -3.45
C PHE A 57 7.74 5.20 -2.10
N ILE A 58 8.30 4.10 -1.59
CA ILE A 58 9.02 4.09 -0.31
C ILE A 58 10.29 4.95 -0.38
N GLU A 59 11.04 4.89 -1.47
CA GLU A 59 12.23 5.71 -1.68
C GLU A 59 11.89 7.20 -1.74
N ALA A 60 10.86 7.56 -2.51
CA ALA A 60 10.49 8.96 -2.70
C ALA A 60 9.77 9.58 -1.50
N GLN A 61 8.96 8.80 -0.76
CA GLN A 61 8.06 9.32 0.28
C GLN A 61 8.42 8.82 1.70
N GLY A 62 9.39 7.92 1.80
CA GLY A 62 9.71 7.21 3.03
C GLY A 62 8.78 6.03 3.28
N GLN A 63 9.19 5.19 4.22
CA GLN A 63 8.43 4.03 4.66
C GLN A 63 7.42 4.42 5.74
N TRP A 64 6.25 3.80 5.70
CA TRP A 64 5.18 4.02 6.67
C TRP A 64 4.77 2.72 7.32
N SER A 65 4.44 2.79 8.60
CA SER A 65 4.02 1.64 9.40
C SER A 65 2.62 1.82 9.96
N LEU A 66 1.94 0.70 10.12
CA LEU A 66 0.64 0.62 10.77
C LEU A 66 0.78 -0.14 12.08
N HIS A 67 0.39 0.50 13.19
CA HIS A 67 0.48 -0.07 14.53
C HIS A 67 -0.90 -0.32 15.11
N LEU A 68 -1.08 -1.47 15.76
CA LEU A 68 -2.26 -1.75 16.57
C LEU A 68 -2.16 -1.00 17.91
N LEU A 69 -3.14 -0.15 18.21
CA LEU A 69 -3.18 0.60 19.46
C LEU A 69 -3.94 -0.16 20.57
N ASP A 70 -4.94 -0.95 20.20
CA ASP A 70 -5.77 -1.66 21.16
C ASP A 70 -6.01 -3.14 20.81
N ALA A 71 -6.26 -3.93 21.85
CA ALA A 71 -6.47 -5.37 21.72
C ALA A 71 -7.96 -5.77 21.68
N ALA A 72 -8.88 -4.82 21.87
CA ALA A 72 -10.30 -5.10 22.12
C ALA A 72 -10.98 -5.84 20.97
N HIS A 73 -10.46 -5.68 19.74
CA HIS A 73 -11.03 -6.26 18.52
C HIS A 73 -10.04 -7.12 17.73
N ARG A 74 -9.10 -7.79 18.41
CA ARG A 74 -8.07 -8.63 17.77
C ARG A 74 -8.61 -9.68 16.80
N SER A 75 -9.72 -10.35 17.13
CA SER A 75 -10.33 -11.35 16.24
C SER A 75 -10.85 -10.74 14.94
N ASN A 76 -11.42 -9.53 15.00
CA ASN A 76 -11.82 -8.76 13.82
C ASN A 76 -10.59 -8.35 13.00
N ALA A 77 -9.53 -7.88 13.67
CA ALA A 77 -8.28 -7.52 13.03
C ALA A 77 -7.65 -8.72 12.29
N VAL A 78 -7.60 -9.90 12.92
CA VAL A 78 -7.07 -11.13 12.27
C VAL A 78 -7.86 -11.46 11.01
N ARG A 79 -9.20 -11.47 11.09
CA ARG A 79 -10.06 -11.78 9.94
C ARG A 79 -9.86 -10.78 8.80
N GLU A 80 -9.73 -9.50 9.12
CA GLU A 80 -9.60 -8.46 8.12
C GLU A 80 -8.21 -8.45 7.48
N MET A 81 -7.14 -8.60 8.27
CA MET A 81 -5.78 -8.72 7.75
C MET A 81 -5.63 -9.95 6.84
N ARG A 82 -6.25 -11.07 7.22
CA ARG A 82 -6.32 -12.27 6.38
C ARG A 82 -6.93 -11.97 5.01
N ARG A 83 -8.05 -11.23 4.99
CA ARG A 83 -8.77 -10.86 3.77
C ARG A 83 -7.98 -9.87 2.91
N LEU A 84 -7.41 -8.83 3.52
CA LEU A 84 -6.73 -7.75 2.81
C LEU A 84 -5.38 -8.18 2.23
N LEU A 85 -4.62 -8.97 2.98
CA LEU A 85 -3.26 -9.37 2.63
C LEU A 85 -3.17 -10.78 2.04
N GLY A 86 -4.31 -11.48 1.89
CA GLY A 86 -4.34 -12.87 1.41
C GLY A 86 -3.60 -13.86 2.31
N LEU A 87 -3.41 -13.53 3.59
CA LEU A 87 -2.70 -14.37 4.54
C LEU A 87 -3.54 -15.61 4.90
N ASP A 88 -2.88 -16.65 5.41
CA ASP A 88 -3.58 -17.70 6.14
C ASP A 88 -3.94 -17.23 7.57
N LEU A 89 -4.76 -18.03 8.28
CA LEU A 89 -5.21 -17.70 9.63
C LEU A 89 -4.05 -17.58 10.63
N ASN A 90 -3.04 -18.44 10.52
CA ASN A 90 -1.91 -18.48 11.44
C ASN A 90 -0.97 -17.30 11.22
N ALA A 91 -0.70 -16.93 9.97
CA ALA A 91 0.06 -15.75 9.59
C ALA A 91 -0.63 -14.48 10.07
N ALA A 92 -1.94 -14.33 9.83
CA ALA A 92 -2.70 -13.19 10.32
C ALA A 92 -2.75 -13.13 11.86
N ALA A 93 -2.93 -14.27 12.54
CA ALA A 93 -2.91 -14.31 14.00
C ALA A 93 -1.55 -13.96 14.60
N ARG A 94 -0.44 -14.41 13.98
CA ARG A 94 0.91 -14.05 14.42
C ARG A 94 1.17 -12.55 14.28
N LEU A 95 0.74 -11.96 13.17
CA LEU A 95 0.87 -10.51 12.91
C LEU A 95 0.18 -9.69 14.01
N ILE A 96 -1.08 -10.00 14.33
CA ILE A 96 -1.86 -9.29 15.35
C ILE A 96 -1.32 -9.50 16.79
N ARG A 97 -0.63 -10.62 17.05
CA ARG A 97 -0.06 -10.94 18.37
C ARG A 97 1.39 -10.49 18.53
N ALA A 98 2.00 -9.91 17.50
CA ALA A 98 3.41 -9.54 17.53
C ALA A 98 3.70 -8.51 18.65
N PRO A 99 4.83 -8.62 19.37
CA PRO A 99 5.13 -7.79 20.54
C PRO A 99 5.18 -6.28 20.26
N LEU A 100 5.50 -5.89 19.04
CA LEU A 100 5.62 -4.48 18.63
C LEU A 100 4.31 -3.92 18.07
N ASN A 101 3.26 -4.74 17.95
CA ASN A 101 1.98 -4.36 17.36
C ASN A 101 2.09 -3.82 15.91
N ASP A 102 3.21 -4.06 15.23
CA ASP A 102 3.43 -3.68 13.83
C ASP A 102 2.62 -4.60 12.91
N LEU A 103 1.59 -4.04 12.29
CA LEU A 103 0.66 -4.77 11.42
C LEU A 103 1.05 -4.72 9.95
N TRP A 104 1.69 -3.64 9.53
CA TRP A 104 2.08 -3.44 8.14
C TRP A 104 3.23 -2.45 8.06
N SER A 105 4.05 -2.59 7.02
CA SER A 105 5.03 -1.61 6.62
C SER A 105 5.06 -1.50 5.10
N GLY A 106 5.05 -0.29 4.56
CA GLY A 106 4.96 -0.05 3.12
C GLY A 106 4.78 1.44 2.81
N THR A 107 3.95 1.73 1.81
CA THR A 107 3.63 3.12 1.46
C THR A 107 2.63 3.74 2.43
N GLU A 108 2.55 5.07 2.46
CA GLU A 108 1.53 5.78 3.25
C GLU A 108 0.11 5.36 2.84
N THR A 109 -0.15 5.25 1.54
CA THR A 109 -1.47 4.92 1.00
C THR A 109 -1.88 3.50 1.38
N GLU A 110 -0.96 2.53 1.34
CA GLU A 110 -1.20 1.16 1.81
C GLU A 110 -1.57 1.14 3.30
N ALA A 111 -0.77 1.80 4.14
CA ALA A 111 -1.02 1.87 5.58
C ALA A 111 -2.37 2.51 5.90
N ARG A 112 -2.71 3.63 5.23
CA ARG A 112 -4.01 4.30 5.37
C ARG A 112 -5.17 3.45 4.87
N TRP A 113 -4.98 2.71 3.78
CA TRP A 113 -5.99 1.81 3.23
C TRP A 113 -6.33 0.68 4.21
N ILE A 114 -5.31 0.02 4.77
CA ILE A 114 -5.51 -1.02 5.79
C ILE A 114 -6.17 -0.41 7.03
N ALA A 115 -5.71 0.76 7.50
CA ALA A 115 -6.30 1.45 8.64
C ALA A 115 -7.80 1.75 8.44
N LEU A 116 -8.19 2.20 7.25
CA LEU A 116 -9.58 2.47 6.90
C LEU A 116 -10.46 1.23 7.08
N HIS A 117 -9.98 0.05 6.67
CA HIS A 117 -10.74 -1.20 6.82
C HIS A 117 -10.79 -1.66 8.28
N LEU A 118 -9.69 -1.53 9.03
CA LEU A 118 -9.64 -1.88 10.46
C LEU A 118 -10.52 -0.98 11.32
N HIS A 119 -10.53 0.34 11.08
CA HIS A 119 -11.38 1.29 11.80
C HIS A 119 -12.88 0.98 11.65
N ARG A 120 -13.31 0.49 10.48
CA ARG A 120 -14.72 0.08 10.27
C ARG A 120 -15.16 -1.10 11.15
N LEU A 121 -14.20 -1.86 11.66
CA LEU A 121 -14.42 -2.99 12.57
C LEU A 121 -14.19 -2.61 14.04
N GLY A 122 -14.02 -1.31 14.33
CA GLY A 122 -13.74 -0.79 15.66
C GLY A 122 -12.30 -1.00 16.14
N VAL A 123 -11.39 -1.47 15.30
CA VAL A 123 -9.99 -1.71 15.67
C VAL A 123 -9.23 -0.40 15.65
N LEU A 124 -8.61 0.00 16.76
CA LEU A 124 -7.83 1.25 16.82
C LEU A 124 -6.41 1.02 16.32
N VAL A 125 -5.99 1.81 15.34
CA VAL A 125 -4.66 1.74 14.74
C VAL A 125 -4.05 3.12 14.51
N ALA A 126 -2.73 3.20 14.47
CA ALA A 126 -1.98 4.40 14.13
C ALA A 126 -1.14 4.18 12.88
N VAL A 127 -1.15 5.15 11.98
CA VAL A 127 -0.24 5.22 10.83
C VAL A 127 0.88 6.18 11.17
N THR A 128 2.13 5.73 11.12
CA THR A 128 3.31 6.55 11.41
C THR A 128 4.32 6.45 10.28
N ARG A 129 5.10 7.51 10.08
CA ARG A 129 6.26 7.47 9.19
C ARG A 129 7.42 6.84 9.95
N GLN A 130 8.11 5.88 9.34
CA GLN A 130 9.36 5.37 9.89
C GLN A 130 10.46 6.39 9.60
N ASN A 131 11.08 6.91 10.64
CA ASN A 131 12.27 7.73 10.50
C ASN A 131 13.44 6.78 10.28
N SER A 132 13.94 6.73 9.05
CA SER A 132 15.20 6.08 8.68
C SER A 132 16.39 6.84 9.24
#